data_AF-A0AAP8NAM8-F1
#
_entry.id   AF-A0AAP8NAM8-F1
#
_cell.length_a   1.000
_cell.length_b   1.000
_cell.length_c   1.000
_cell.angle_alpha   90.00
_cell.angle_beta   90.00
_cell.angle_gamma   90.00
#
_symmetry.space_group_name_H-M   'P 1'
#
loop_
_entity.id
_entity.type
_entity.pdbx_description
1 polymer ?
#
loop_
_entity_poly.entity_id
_entity_poly.type
_entity_poly.pdbx_seq_one_letter_code
_entity_poly.pdbx_strand_id
1 'polypeptide(L)'
;MIEIYDLPAETQVRASTAQRPIGSYFLAPGLVNRLPPPDLPSGIRSAGRYAYVDLVEGGTVLIDPDAQDGVRARLSNELFASGPLLERVEGTLMWRPVPVETAPDTSRLTITRHRLPDDEPSAVPSKRSRLEETPWSDWGIDPQHATPGDIRVDGIQYKVIPPGDARDPIVYIKNPSHLIYDFDLLERTLRLDPQQQPRGAIQVPPAHHWQIDPTLPFDRPLTNYVARYFPELSASSQENVAFHQFVLANGTNTATGSGLTLLRQTFNDWETGNDTPRPQLADPLLMLPILPTSGAGTIRVIELPTPESGGPLHRLDFDPALFRQEWLYSTNTQSAVDLKRFMATLLTRNGYAVFDPSPSNSYPALVFKRTGHDYVFFISLHRIRGRKINQTLNVDQNSASLRLHIQVGAPAAAAVIAANARNKVVWLRGGPQTLANADDTVFIVRDGHPRL
;
A
#
# COMPACT_ATOMS: atom_id res chain seq x y z
N MET A 1 -3.10 12.39 3.56
CA MET A 1 -2.45 13.64 4.00
C MET A 1 -1.05 13.61 3.44
N ILE A 2 -0.68 14.58 2.60
CA ILE A 2 0.67 14.66 2.01
C ILE A 2 1.40 15.72 2.82
N GLU A 3 2.40 15.32 3.59
CA GLU A 3 3.26 16.26 4.31
C GLU A 3 4.38 16.72 3.39
N ILE A 4 4.54 18.04 3.29
CA ILE A 4 5.59 18.71 2.53
C ILE A 4 6.33 19.59 3.54
N TYR A 5 7.64 19.40 3.65
CA TYR A 5 8.51 20.26 4.46
C TYR A 5 9.11 21.37 3.59
N ASP A 6 9.17 22.57 4.15
CA ASP A 6 9.81 23.79 3.66
C ASP A 6 9.30 24.43 2.36
N LEU A 7 8.33 25.34 2.54
CA LEU A 7 8.21 26.54 1.71
C LEU A 7 8.68 27.74 2.54
N PRO A 8 9.46 28.68 1.98
CA PRO A 8 9.92 29.87 2.69
C PRO A 8 8.73 30.68 3.24
N ALA A 9 8.95 31.36 4.37
CA ALA A 9 7.95 32.04 5.19
C ALA A 9 7.07 33.08 4.46
N GLU A 10 7.46 33.48 3.26
CA GLU A 10 6.76 34.46 2.43
C GLU A 10 6.07 33.84 1.20
N THR A 11 6.01 32.51 1.09
CA THR A 11 5.31 31.86 -0.03
C THR A 11 3.81 32.00 0.16
N GLN A 12 3.23 33.01 -0.47
CA GLN A 12 1.79 33.04 -0.73
C GLN A 12 1.46 31.96 -1.75
N VAL A 13 1.08 30.78 -1.27
CA VAL A 13 0.58 29.69 -2.11
C VAL A 13 -0.83 30.07 -2.58
N ARG A 14 -0.91 30.67 -3.77
CA ARG A 14 -2.15 30.67 -4.54
C ARG A 14 -2.20 29.38 -5.34
N ALA A 15 -3.27 28.60 -5.15
CA ALA A 15 -3.57 27.47 -6.00
C ALA A 15 -3.92 28.02 -7.40
N SER A 16 -2.96 28.03 -8.32
CA SER A 16 -3.28 28.13 -9.75
C SER A 16 -3.79 26.76 -10.20
N THR A 17 -5.06 26.48 -9.92
CA THR A 17 -5.82 25.49 -10.68
C THR A 17 -5.74 25.88 -12.15
N ALA A 18 -4.90 25.21 -12.93
CA ALA A 18 -5.20 25.02 -14.34
C ALA A 18 -6.46 24.16 -14.37
N GLN A 19 -7.63 24.81 -14.30
CA GLN A 19 -8.91 24.12 -14.34
C GLN A 19 -8.96 23.34 -15.65
N ARG A 20 -9.03 22.01 -15.55
CA ARG A 20 -9.28 21.15 -16.71
C ARG A 20 -10.57 21.65 -17.39
N PRO A 21 -10.62 21.74 -18.72
CA PRO A 21 -11.83 22.20 -19.41
C PRO A 21 -13.01 21.30 -19.05
N ILE A 22 -14.21 21.87 -18.94
CA ILE A 22 -15.42 21.14 -18.49
C ILE A 22 -15.70 19.89 -19.34
N GLY A 23 -15.33 19.90 -20.63
CA GLY A 23 -15.43 18.74 -21.53
C GLY A 23 -14.69 17.49 -21.07
N SER A 24 -13.67 17.63 -20.22
CA SER A 24 -12.94 16.48 -19.63
C SER A 24 -13.74 15.71 -18.57
N TYR A 25 -14.84 16.28 -18.07
CA TYR A 25 -15.73 15.68 -17.08
C TYR A 25 -16.97 15.02 -17.69
N PHE A 26 -17.10 15.05 -19.03
CA PHE A 26 -18.27 14.51 -19.71
C PHE A 26 -18.33 13.00 -19.55
N LEU A 27 -19.52 12.52 -19.18
CA LEU A 27 -19.82 11.10 -19.17
C LEU A 27 -19.88 10.55 -20.59
N ALA A 28 -19.47 9.30 -20.72
CA ALA A 28 -19.66 8.55 -21.96
C ALA A 28 -21.17 8.47 -22.30
N PRO A 29 -21.59 8.66 -23.58
CA PRO A 29 -23.00 8.66 -23.98
C PRO A 29 -23.79 7.42 -23.53
N GLY A 30 -23.15 6.24 -23.49
CA GLY A 30 -23.76 5.01 -23.02
C GLY A 30 -24.13 5.00 -21.54
N LEU A 31 -23.46 5.80 -20.70
CA LEU A 31 -23.80 6.01 -19.29
C LEU A 31 -24.92 7.04 -19.14
N VAL A 32 -24.88 8.11 -19.93
CA VAL A 32 -25.92 9.17 -19.93
C VAL A 32 -27.29 8.59 -20.25
N ASN A 33 -27.38 7.69 -21.24
CA ASN A 33 -28.62 7.02 -21.64
C ASN A 33 -29.25 6.14 -20.55
N ARG A 34 -28.50 5.82 -19.48
CA ARG A 34 -28.97 5.01 -18.35
C ARG A 34 -29.35 5.85 -17.13
N LEU A 35 -29.14 7.17 -17.19
CA LEU A 35 -29.47 8.06 -16.08
C LEU A 35 -30.97 8.38 -16.05
N PRO A 36 -31.57 8.53 -14.84
CA PRO A 36 -32.94 9.00 -14.70
C PRO A 36 -33.12 10.43 -15.26
N PRO A 37 -34.36 10.85 -15.59
CA PRO A 37 -34.64 12.23 -15.96
C PRO A 37 -34.27 13.20 -14.83
N PRO A 38 -33.92 14.46 -15.15
CA PRO A 38 -33.55 15.46 -14.15
C PRO A 38 -34.76 15.87 -13.32
N ASP A 39 -34.53 16.10 -12.04
CA ASP A 39 -35.52 16.61 -11.11
C ASP A 39 -35.94 18.05 -11.51
N LEU A 40 -37.25 18.31 -11.55
CA LEU A 40 -37.80 19.58 -12.07
C LEU A 40 -37.37 20.83 -11.28
N PRO A 41 -37.36 20.82 -9.93
CA PRO A 41 -36.93 21.98 -9.16
C PRO A 41 -35.42 22.20 -9.13
N SER A 42 -34.56 21.21 -9.39
CA SER A 42 -33.10 21.36 -9.28
C SER A 42 -32.33 21.18 -10.60
N GLY A 43 -32.89 20.50 -11.59
CA GLY A 43 -32.19 20.06 -12.79
C GLY A 43 -31.21 18.91 -12.56
N ILE A 44 -31.19 18.30 -11.37
CA ILE A 44 -30.22 17.26 -11.00
C ILE A 44 -30.78 15.87 -11.31
N ARG A 45 -29.95 15.00 -11.90
CA ARG A 45 -30.22 13.57 -12.07
C ARG A 45 -29.54 12.80 -10.94
N SER A 46 -30.30 12.03 -10.15
CA SER A 46 -29.74 11.23 -9.06
C SER A 46 -29.74 9.75 -9.41
N ALA A 47 -28.59 9.09 -9.35
CA ALA A 47 -28.47 7.64 -9.53
C ALA A 47 -27.63 7.03 -8.38
N GLY A 48 -28.32 6.42 -7.43
CA GLY A 48 -27.70 5.90 -6.21
C GLY A 48 -27.14 7.04 -5.35
N ARG A 49 -25.85 6.97 -5.01
CA ARG A 49 -25.14 7.99 -4.22
C ARG A 49 -24.57 9.15 -5.04
N TYR A 50 -24.77 9.12 -6.36
CA TYR A 50 -24.16 10.07 -7.29
C TYR A 50 -25.20 11.01 -7.89
N ALA A 51 -24.81 12.27 -8.07
CA ALA A 51 -25.62 13.31 -8.68
C ALA A 51 -24.97 13.80 -9.98
N TYR A 52 -25.80 14.11 -10.99
CA TYR A 52 -25.35 14.52 -12.31
C TYR A 52 -26.17 15.70 -12.82
N VAL A 53 -25.58 16.52 -13.69
CA VAL A 53 -26.27 17.64 -14.35
C VAL A 53 -25.94 17.71 -15.82
N ASP A 54 -26.90 18.19 -16.61
CA ASP A 54 -26.73 18.44 -18.03
C ASP A 54 -26.28 19.89 -18.26
N LEU A 55 -25.27 20.08 -19.10
CA LEU A 55 -24.67 21.38 -19.34
C LEU A 55 -25.23 22.05 -20.59
N VAL A 56 -25.39 23.38 -20.55
CA VAL A 56 -25.86 24.18 -21.70
C VAL A 56 -24.96 24.06 -22.92
N GLU A 57 -23.67 23.84 -22.71
CA GLU A 57 -22.65 23.64 -23.76
C GLU A 57 -22.64 22.20 -24.32
N GLY A 58 -23.50 21.32 -23.79
CA GLY A 58 -23.59 19.91 -24.12
C GLY A 58 -22.85 19.01 -23.12
N GLY A 59 -23.27 17.75 -23.06
CA GLY A 59 -22.70 16.74 -22.16
C GLY A 59 -23.33 16.72 -20.76
N THR A 60 -23.12 15.60 -20.07
CA THR A 60 -23.59 15.38 -18.69
C THR A 60 -22.38 15.11 -17.82
N VAL A 61 -22.30 15.76 -16.66
CA VAL A 61 -21.17 15.64 -15.74
C VAL A 61 -21.61 15.11 -14.37
N LEU A 62 -20.72 14.38 -13.71
CA LEU A 62 -20.86 14.02 -12.31
C LEU A 62 -20.55 15.25 -11.45
N ILE A 63 -21.36 15.48 -10.41
CA ILE A 63 -21.21 16.60 -9.50
C ILE A 63 -21.09 16.15 -8.06
N ASP A 64 -20.44 16.98 -7.25
CA ASP A 64 -20.37 16.84 -5.80
C ASP A 64 -20.46 18.23 -5.12
N PRO A 65 -20.96 18.29 -3.88
CA PRO A 65 -20.97 19.52 -3.10
C PRO A 65 -19.54 20.00 -2.84
N ASP A 66 -19.33 21.30 -2.97
CA ASP A 66 -18.11 21.98 -2.57
C ASP A 66 -18.15 22.31 -1.07
N ALA A 67 -16.98 22.48 -0.46
CA ALA A 67 -16.85 22.78 0.97
C ALA A 67 -17.40 24.17 1.37
N GLN A 68 -17.85 24.99 0.40
CA GLN A 68 -18.40 26.33 0.57
C GLN A 68 -19.81 26.49 -0.04
N ASP A 69 -20.67 25.47 0.12
CA ASP A 69 -22.09 25.47 -0.31
C ASP A 69 -22.33 25.61 -1.83
N GLY A 70 -21.32 25.28 -2.64
CA GLY A 70 -21.40 25.26 -4.11
C GLY A 70 -21.49 23.84 -4.68
N VAL A 71 -21.60 23.72 -6.01
CA VAL A 71 -21.60 22.43 -6.71
C VAL A 71 -20.46 22.40 -7.72
N ARG A 72 -19.62 21.37 -7.71
CA ARG A 72 -18.47 21.23 -8.63
C ARG A 72 -18.56 19.98 -9.48
N ALA A 73 -17.99 20.05 -10.68
CA ALA A 73 -17.76 18.87 -11.50
C ALA A 73 -16.70 17.94 -10.86
N ARG A 74 -16.90 16.63 -10.97
CA ARG A 74 -16.05 15.59 -10.37
C ARG A 74 -15.83 14.46 -11.36
N LEU A 75 -14.62 13.90 -11.41
CA LEU A 75 -14.40 12.64 -12.14
C LEU A 75 -14.77 11.43 -11.28
N SER A 76 -15.19 10.35 -11.92
CA SER A 76 -15.59 9.11 -11.24
C SER A 76 -14.46 8.44 -10.44
N ASN A 77 -13.20 8.75 -10.76
CA ASN A 77 -12.00 8.25 -10.09
C ASN A 77 -11.39 9.24 -9.07
N GLU A 78 -12.01 10.40 -8.85
CA GLU A 78 -11.54 11.40 -7.89
C GLU A 78 -12.29 11.29 -6.57
N LEU A 79 -11.61 11.50 -5.45
CA LEU A 79 -12.22 11.41 -4.11
C LEU A 79 -13.00 12.69 -3.75
N PHE A 80 -12.52 13.84 -4.20
CA PHE A 80 -13.16 15.16 -4.03
C PHE A 80 -13.32 15.84 -5.38
N ALA A 81 -14.37 16.65 -5.54
CA ALA A 81 -14.64 17.37 -6.78
C ALA A 81 -13.53 18.37 -7.11
N SER A 82 -12.75 18.09 -8.16
CA SER A 82 -11.63 18.94 -8.59
C SER A 82 -11.99 19.89 -9.74
N GLY A 83 -13.19 19.73 -10.32
CA GLY A 83 -13.64 20.47 -11.49
C GLY A 83 -14.15 21.88 -11.19
N PRO A 84 -14.55 22.61 -12.26
CA PRO A 84 -15.08 23.96 -12.12
C PRO A 84 -16.38 23.97 -11.32
N LEU A 85 -16.65 25.13 -10.69
CA LEU A 85 -17.92 25.40 -10.04
C LEU A 85 -19.02 25.51 -11.10
N LEU A 86 -20.18 24.92 -10.82
CA LEU A 86 -21.33 24.93 -11.69
C LEU A 86 -22.46 25.71 -11.02
N GLU A 87 -23.13 26.53 -11.81
CA GLU A 87 -24.37 27.18 -11.42
C GLU A 87 -25.50 26.76 -12.34
N ARG A 88 -26.72 26.72 -11.80
CA ARG A 88 -27.91 26.45 -12.59
C ARG A 88 -28.28 27.69 -13.40
N VAL A 89 -28.64 27.48 -14.66
CA VAL A 89 -29.17 28.56 -15.50
C VAL A 89 -30.65 28.78 -15.15
N GLU A 90 -30.95 29.95 -14.61
CA GLU A 90 -32.30 30.34 -14.17
C GLU A 90 -33.35 30.16 -15.27
N GLY A 91 -34.51 29.60 -14.91
CA GLY A 91 -35.58 29.27 -15.87
C GLY A 91 -35.36 28.00 -16.69
N THR A 92 -34.25 27.28 -16.51
CA THR A 92 -33.95 26.02 -17.20
C THR A 92 -33.61 24.87 -16.24
N LEU A 93 -33.50 23.64 -16.77
CA LEU A 93 -32.97 22.48 -16.06
C LEU A 93 -31.45 22.29 -16.28
N MET A 94 -30.82 23.20 -17.01
CA MET A 94 -29.43 23.06 -17.46
C MET A 94 -28.49 23.88 -16.55
N TRP A 95 -27.24 23.44 -16.51
CA TRP A 95 -26.18 24.03 -15.70
C TRP A 95 -25.07 24.60 -16.58
N ARG A 96 -24.27 25.52 -16.04
CA ARG A 96 -23.10 26.08 -16.73
C ARG A 96 -21.92 26.29 -15.78
N PRO A 97 -20.68 26.25 -16.27
CA PRO A 97 -19.51 26.65 -15.47
C PRO A 97 -19.58 28.13 -15.07
N VAL A 98 -19.20 28.43 -13.83
CA VAL A 98 -19.05 29.81 -13.34
C VAL A 98 -17.69 30.37 -13.81
N PRO A 99 -17.65 31.51 -14.52
CA PRO A 99 -16.40 32.14 -14.94
C PRO A 99 -15.54 32.58 -13.74
N VAL A 100 -14.22 32.29 -13.82
CA VAL A 100 -13.25 32.47 -12.71
C VAL A 100 -13.07 33.92 -12.26
N GLU A 101 -13.54 34.91 -13.03
CA GLU A 101 -13.40 36.34 -12.70
C GLU A 101 -14.27 36.84 -11.54
N THR A 102 -15.19 36.01 -11.00
CA THR A 102 -16.13 36.44 -9.93
C THR A 102 -16.09 35.61 -8.64
N ALA A 103 -15.16 34.67 -8.47
CA ALA A 103 -15.06 33.89 -7.23
C ALA A 103 -14.27 34.66 -6.14
N PRO A 104 -14.85 34.93 -4.95
CA PRO A 104 -14.11 35.51 -3.83
C PRO A 104 -12.99 34.57 -3.38
N ASP A 105 -11.80 35.13 -3.29
CA ASP A 105 -10.52 34.49 -3.06
C ASP A 105 -10.35 34.07 -1.58
N THR A 106 -10.93 32.93 -1.16
CA THR A 106 -10.63 32.36 0.18
C THR A 106 -10.71 30.84 0.21
N SER A 107 -9.62 30.16 -0.13
CA SER A 107 -9.36 28.77 0.27
C SER A 107 -7.97 28.69 0.89
N ARG A 108 -7.92 28.75 2.23
CA ARG A 108 -6.70 28.49 3.02
C ARG A 108 -6.71 27.03 3.46
N LEU A 109 -5.66 26.30 3.11
CA LEU A 109 -5.33 25.02 3.75
C LEU A 109 -4.57 25.32 5.05
N THR A 110 -5.07 24.80 6.17
CA THR A 110 -4.41 24.88 7.47
C THR A 110 -3.42 23.72 7.59
N ILE A 111 -2.12 24.03 7.55
CA ILE A 111 -1.02 23.08 7.81
C ILE A 111 -0.59 23.28 9.26
N THR A 112 -0.64 22.23 10.08
CA THR A 112 -0.14 22.25 11.46
C THR A 112 1.36 21.95 11.45
N ARG A 113 2.19 22.83 12.05
CA ARG A 113 3.66 22.69 12.12
C ARG A 113 4.11 22.33 13.55
N HIS A 114 5.18 21.55 13.67
CA HIS A 114 5.98 21.45 14.91
C HIS A 114 7.34 22.15 14.70
N ARG A 115 7.68 23.09 15.59
CA ARG A 115 8.91 23.91 15.56
C ARG A 115 9.90 23.33 16.59
N LEU A 116 11.16 23.12 16.21
CA LEU A 116 12.28 22.96 17.16
C LEU A 116 12.78 24.36 17.59
N PRO A 117 13.22 24.56 18.84
CA PRO A 117 13.54 25.90 19.34
C PRO A 117 14.81 26.49 18.69
N ASP A 118 14.68 27.76 18.28
CA ASP A 118 15.72 28.61 17.70
C ASP A 118 16.83 28.97 18.71
N ASP A 119 18.07 29.07 18.23
CA ASP A 119 19.08 30.00 18.79
C ASP A 119 19.20 31.20 17.84
N GLU A 120 19.24 32.40 18.44
CA GLU A 120 19.07 33.73 17.85
C GLU A 120 20.14 34.16 16.81
N PRO A 121 19.83 35.19 15.98
CA PRO A 121 20.60 35.54 14.78
C PRO A 121 21.71 36.55 15.07
N SER A 122 22.88 36.36 14.46
CA SER A 122 23.91 37.40 14.37
C SER A 122 24.21 37.75 12.91
N ALA A 123 24.07 39.04 12.61
CA ALA A 123 24.21 39.63 11.28
C ALA A 123 25.68 39.77 10.85
N VAL A 124 26.04 39.23 9.68
CA VAL A 124 27.31 39.50 8.96
C VAL A 124 27.04 39.42 7.44
N PRO A 125 27.67 40.25 6.59
CA PRO A 125 27.12 40.63 5.28
C PRO A 125 27.40 39.64 4.14
N SER A 126 26.54 39.74 3.12
CA SER A 126 26.49 39.02 1.84
C SER A 126 27.80 38.41 1.36
N LYS A 127 28.04 37.15 1.75
CA LYS A 127 28.90 36.23 0.99
C LYS A 127 28.02 35.44 0.04
N ARG A 128 28.37 35.50 -1.25
CA ARG A 128 27.84 34.73 -2.38
C ARG A 128 27.10 33.47 -1.92
N SER A 129 25.83 33.36 -2.30
CA SER A 129 25.05 32.13 -2.21
C SER A 129 25.92 31.00 -2.74
N ARG A 130 26.49 30.21 -1.83
CA ARG A 130 27.02 28.89 -2.15
C ARG A 130 25.79 28.16 -2.66
N LEU A 131 25.72 27.90 -3.97
CA LEU A 131 24.81 26.91 -4.51
C LEU A 131 25.03 25.69 -3.62
N GLU A 132 24.07 25.35 -2.76
CA GLU A 132 24.13 24.07 -2.07
C GLU A 132 24.15 23.05 -3.19
N GLU A 133 25.28 22.36 -3.36
CA GLU A 133 25.45 21.36 -4.40
C GLU A 133 24.42 20.25 -4.11
N THR A 134 23.28 20.32 -4.78
CA THR A 134 22.27 19.28 -4.67
C THR A 134 22.89 17.97 -5.17
N PRO A 135 22.72 16.83 -4.47
CA PRO A 135 23.44 15.59 -4.79
C PRO A 135 23.24 15.06 -6.21
N TRP A 136 22.17 15.49 -6.90
CA TRP A 136 21.85 15.13 -8.28
C TRP A 136 22.30 16.16 -9.32
N SER A 137 22.97 17.25 -8.93
CA SER A 137 23.48 18.26 -9.88
C SER A 137 24.38 17.64 -10.95
N ASP A 138 25.17 16.63 -10.57
CA ASP A 138 26.13 15.95 -11.45
C ASP A 138 25.52 14.78 -12.23
N TRP A 139 24.20 14.54 -12.12
CA TRP A 139 23.52 13.46 -12.85
C TRP A 139 23.08 13.86 -14.27
N GLY A 140 23.44 15.06 -14.69
CA GLY A 140 23.16 15.55 -16.04
C GLY A 140 23.69 14.63 -17.12
N ILE A 141 22.91 14.44 -18.18
CA ILE A 141 23.33 13.70 -19.38
C ILE A 141 23.53 14.64 -20.57
N ASP A 142 24.37 14.20 -21.50
CA ASP A 142 24.45 14.84 -22.82
C ASP A 142 23.08 14.76 -23.53
N PRO A 143 22.54 15.88 -24.02
CA PRO A 143 21.29 15.91 -24.79
C PRO A 143 21.25 14.92 -25.96
N GLN A 144 22.39 14.55 -26.56
CA GLN A 144 22.44 13.55 -27.64
C GLN A 144 22.08 12.14 -27.18
N HIS A 145 22.26 11.84 -25.89
CA HIS A 145 21.89 10.57 -25.28
C HIS A 145 20.48 10.60 -24.67
N ALA A 146 19.76 11.72 -24.77
CA ALA A 146 18.42 11.85 -24.21
C ALA A 146 17.40 11.02 -25.00
N THR A 147 16.42 10.48 -24.29
CA THR A 147 15.29 9.74 -24.85
C THR A 147 13.98 10.50 -24.57
N PRO A 148 12.89 10.25 -25.32
CA PRO A 148 11.64 11.00 -25.16
C PRO A 148 11.00 10.97 -23.76
N GLY A 149 11.37 10.01 -22.91
CA GLY A 149 10.89 9.92 -21.52
C GLY A 149 11.75 10.66 -20.50
N ASP A 150 12.90 11.20 -20.91
CA ASP A 150 13.81 11.95 -20.04
C ASP A 150 13.32 13.39 -19.85
N ILE A 151 13.58 13.98 -18.68
CA ILE A 151 13.10 15.32 -18.33
C ILE A 151 14.23 16.34 -18.29
N ARG A 152 13.85 17.62 -18.40
CA ARG A 152 14.75 18.76 -18.27
C ARG A 152 14.33 19.64 -17.11
N VAL A 153 15.26 19.91 -16.20
CA VAL A 153 15.08 20.74 -15.00
C VAL A 153 16.21 21.76 -14.99
N ASP A 154 15.88 23.05 -14.90
CA ASP A 154 16.85 24.16 -14.87
C ASP A 154 17.95 24.09 -15.94
N GLY A 155 17.58 23.65 -17.14
CA GLY A 155 18.50 23.53 -18.27
C GLY A 155 19.30 22.23 -18.33
N ILE A 156 19.30 21.41 -17.28
CA ILE A 156 20.00 20.12 -17.19
C ILE A 156 19.05 18.99 -17.60
N GLN A 157 19.53 18.09 -18.47
CA GLN A 157 18.78 16.91 -18.90
C GLN A 157 19.08 15.73 -17.96
N TYR A 158 18.04 15.03 -17.50
CA TYR A 158 18.16 13.91 -16.57
C TYR A 158 17.59 12.61 -17.13
N LYS A 159 18.26 11.49 -16.85
CA LYS A 159 17.69 10.16 -17.10
C LYS A 159 16.55 9.88 -16.13
N VAL A 160 15.48 9.28 -16.66
CA VAL A 160 14.30 8.90 -15.88
C VAL A 160 14.20 7.37 -15.79
N ILE A 161 13.74 6.88 -14.64
CA ILE A 161 13.36 5.47 -14.45
C ILE A 161 12.18 5.17 -15.37
N PRO A 162 12.15 4.01 -16.06
CA PRO A 162 11.03 3.65 -16.92
C PRO A 162 9.68 3.87 -16.21
N PRO A 163 8.69 4.46 -16.89
CA PRO A 163 7.34 4.49 -16.34
C PRO A 163 6.85 3.05 -16.17
N GLY A 164 5.98 2.81 -15.18
CA GLY A 164 5.22 1.56 -15.14
C GLY A 164 3.82 1.76 -15.69
N ASP A 165 2.92 0.84 -15.36
CA ASP A 165 1.58 0.79 -15.97
C ASP A 165 0.65 1.95 -15.52
N ALA A 166 0.93 2.53 -14.36
CA ALA A 166 0.17 3.67 -13.84
C ALA A 166 0.70 4.99 -14.38
N ARG A 167 -0.22 5.90 -14.74
CA ARG A 167 0.12 7.29 -15.06
C ARG A 167 0.24 8.10 -13.77
N ASP A 168 1.40 7.99 -13.13
CA ASP A 168 1.69 8.75 -11.92
C ASP A 168 2.17 10.17 -12.28
N PRO A 169 1.77 11.19 -11.48
CA PRO A 169 2.23 12.57 -11.68
C PRO A 169 3.71 12.75 -11.28
N ILE A 170 4.28 11.77 -10.59
CA ILE A 170 5.68 11.75 -10.15
C ILE A 170 6.49 10.91 -11.13
N VAL A 171 7.56 11.47 -11.66
CA VAL A 171 8.61 10.73 -12.38
C VAL A 171 9.85 10.63 -11.49
N TYR A 172 10.70 9.63 -11.72
CA TYR A 172 11.92 9.47 -10.93
C TYR A 172 13.15 9.66 -11.78
N ILE A 173 13.94 10.70 -11.50
CA ILE A 173 15.27 10.82 -12.10
C ILE A 173 16.23 9.83 -11.44
N LYS A 174 17.22 9.37 -12.20
CA LYS A 174 18.23 8.42 -11.74
C LYS A 174 19.64 8.89 -12.01
N ASN A 175 20.57 8.47 -11.14
CA ASN A 175 22.00 8.56 -11.41
C ASN A 175 22.34 7.81 -12.72
N PRO A 176 22.98 8.45 -13.71
CA PRO A 176 23.31 7.84 -15.01
C PRO A 176 24.32 6.69 -14.91
N SER A 177 25.12 6.61 -13.85
CA SER A 177 25.99 5.46 -13.55
C SER A 177 25.21 4.20 -13.17
N HIS A 178 23.93 4.34 -12.80
CA HIS A 178 23.03 3.22 -12.50
C HIS A 178 22.08 2.98 -13.68
N LEU A 179 22.42 1.99 -14.52
CA LEU A 179 21.64 1.69 -15.72
C LEU A 179 20.23 1.19 -15.38
N ILE A 180 20.12 0.25 -14.44
CA ILE A 180 18.86 -0.38 -13.99
C ILE A 180 18.92 -0.47 -12.47
N TYR A 181 17.81 -0.14 -11.79
CA TYR A 181 17.65 -0.42 -10.37
C TYR A 181 16.89 -1.73 -10.20
N ASP A 182 17.59 -2.83 -9.98
CA ASP A 182 16.98 -4.02 -9.39
C ASP A 182 16.87 -3.88 -7.87
N PHE A 183 16.34 -4.91 -7.21
CA PHE A 183 16.18 -4.90 -5.75
C PHE A 183 17.51 -4.72 -5.04
N ASP A 184 18.54 -5.48 -5.42
CA ASP A 184 19.86 -5.48 -4.76
C ASP A 184 20.56 -4.13 -4.88
N LEU A 185 20.54 -3.51 -6.07
CA LEU A 185 21.12 -2.20 -6.27
C LEU A 185 20.36 -1.14 -5.47
N LEU A 186 19.03 -1.17 -5.47
CA LEU A 186 18.23 -0.21 -4.69
C LEU A 186 18.49 -0.38 -3.19
N GLU A 187 18.43 -1.60 -2.65
CA GLU A 187 18.75 -1.93 -1.26
C GLU A 187 20.13 -1.43 -0.85
N ARG A 188 21.15 -1.74 -1.66
CA ARG A 188 22.53 -1.31 -1.42
C ARG A 188 22.66 0.21 -1.45
N THR A 189 22.00 0.86 -2.40
CA THR A 189 22.00 2.33 -2.54
C THR A 189 21.39 2.96 -1.30
N LEU A 190 20.20 2.52 -0.88
CA LEU A 190 19.53 3.02 0.32
C LEU A 190 20.33 2.79 1.60
N ARG A 191 21.17 1.75 1.65
CA ARG A 191 21.99 1.40 2.82
C ARG A 191 23.31 2.16 2.89
N LEU A 192 24.02 2.29 1.77
CA LEU A 192 25.39 2.79 1.74
C LEU A 192 25.49 4.26 1.32
N ASP A 193 24.66 4.67 0.36
CA ASP A 193 24.67 6.02 -0.19
C ASP A 193 23.24 6.45 -0.55
N PRO A 194 22.39 6.72 0.45
CA PRO A 194 20.99 7.04 0.22
C PRO A 194 20.80 8.30 -0.62
N GLN A 195 21.82 9.15 -0.74
CA GLN A 195 21.75 10.32 -1.62
C GLN A 195 21.78 9.92 -3.11
N GLN A 196 22.28 8.74 -3.47
CA GLN A 196 22.30 8.24 -4.85
C GLN A 196 21.02 7.53 -5.28
N GLN A 197 20.01 7.40 -4.40
CA GLN A 197 18.73 6.79 -4.75
C GLN A 197 17.97 7.65 -5.79
N PRO A 198 17.02 7.08 -6.54
CA PRO A 198 16.20 7.86 -7.46
C PRO A 198 15.49 9.04 -6.78
N ARG A 199 15.26 10.15 -7.49
CA ARG A 199 14.56 11.33 -6.94
C ARG A 199 13.25 11.58 -7.66
N GLY A 200 12.20 11.83 -6.88
CA GLY A 200 10.91 12.23 -7.43
C GLY A 200 11.02 13.59 -8.10
N ALA A 201 10.30 13.79 -9.19
CA ALA A 201 10.12 15.06 -9.85
C ALA A 201 8.67 15.18 -10.33
N ILE A 202 8.13 16.40 -10.26
CA ILE A 202 6.75 16.71 -10.66
C ILE A 202 6.75 17.88 -11.64
N GLN A 203 5.73 17.93 -12.49
CA GLN A 203 5.45 19.14 -13.26
C GLN A 203 4.65 20.11 -12.40
N VAL A 204 5.16 21.33 -12.26
CA VAL A 204 4.51 22.39 -11.51
C VAL A 204 3.68 23.26 -12.46
N PRO A 205 2.36 23.33 -12.30
CA PRO A 205 1.51 24.27 -13.03
C PRO A 205 1.79 25.73 -12.63
N PRO A 206 1.45 26.73 -13.47
CA PRO A 206 0.82 26.61 -14.78
C PRO A 206 1.81 26.48 -15.93
N ALA A 207 3.09 26.79 -15.71
CA ALA A 207 4.12 26.76 -16.75
C ALA A 207 4.58 25.33 -17.12
N HIS A 208 4.12 24.31 -16.38
CA HIS A 208 4.46 22.90 -16.60
C HIS A 208 5.98 22.64 -16.61
N HIS A 209 6.74 23.41 -15.86
CA HIS A 209 8.16 23.15 -15.67
C HIS A 209 8.35 22.01 -14.67
N TRP A 210 9.40 21.24 -14.86
CA TRP A 210 9.76 20.18 -13.92
C TRP A 210 10.44 20.76 -12.69
N GLN A 211 10.15 20.17 -11.53
CA GLN A 211 10.86 20.42 -10.29
C GLN A 211 11.18 19.08 -9.61
N ILE A 212 12.41 18.94 -9.13
CA ILE A 212 12.87 17.76 -8.39
C ILE A 212 12.50 17.95 -6.92
N ASP A 213 11.89 16.94 -6.32
CA ASP A 213 11.59 16.88 -4.88
C ASP A 213 12.93 16.71 -4.12
N PRO A 214 13.28 17.65 -3.23
CA PRO A 214 14.53 17.55 -2.48
C PRO A 214 14.49 16.43 -1.42
N THR A 215 13.30 15.95 -1.07
CA THR A 215 13.15 14.88 -0.08
C THR A 215 13.49 13.51 -0.68
N LEU A 216 14.14 12.68 0.12
CA LEU A 216 14.44 11.31 -0.27
C LEU A 216 13.13 10.51 -0.38
N PRO A 217 12.90 9.76 -1.48
CA PRO A 217 11.75 8.89 -1.57
C PRO A 217 11.70 7.81 -0.49
N PHE A 218 12.86 7.31 -0.07
CA PHE A 218 13.02 6.34 1.01
C PHE A 218 14.09 6.80 2.00
N ASP A 219 13.76 6.80 3.29
CA ASP A 219 14.69 7.18 4.37
C ASP A 219 15.53 5.99 4.89
N ARG A 220 15.21 4.77 4.45
CA ARG A 220 15.84 3.51 4.86
C ARG A 220 15.72 2.46 3.76
N PRO A 221 16.52 1.37 3.82
CA PRO A 221 16.35 0.22 2.95
C PRO A 221 14.96 -0.42 3.06
N LEU A 222 14.46 -1.00 1.96
CA LEU A 222 13.13 -1.62 1.87
C LEU A 222 12.93 -2.71 2.94
N THR A 223 13.95 -3.54 3.15
CA THR A 223 14.01 -4.59 4.17
C THR A 223 13.83 -4.04 5.58
N ASN A 224 14.36 -2.84 5.86
CA ASN A 224 14.20 -2.19 7.17
C ASN A 224 12.78 -1.66 7.40
N TYR A 225 12.03 -1.30 6.35
CA TYR A 225 10.60 -1.03 6.52
C TYR A 225 9.88 -2.31 6.97
N VAL A 226 10.13 -3.44 6.32
CA VAL A 226 9.53 -4.73 6.73
C VAL A 226 9.89 -5.09 8.18
N ALA A 227 11.17 -5.00 8.53
CA ALA A 227 11.66 -5.32 9.88
C ALA A 227 10.98 -4.46 10.97
N ARG A 228 10.64 -3.20 10.67
CA ARG A 228 9.94 -2.32 11.61
C ARG A 228 8.52 -2.78 11.92
N TYR A 229 7.79 -3.31 10.93
CA TYR A 229 6.39 -3.72 11.08
C TYR A 229 6.21 -5.20 11.40
N PHE A 230 7.23 -6.01 11.14
CA PHE A 230 7.26 -7.45 11.38
C PHE A 230 8.57 -7.82 12.11
N PRO A 231 8.74 -7.33 13.34
CA PRO A 231 10.03 -7.34 14.03
C PRO A 231 10.52 -8.74 14.42
N GLU A 232 9.63 -9.73 14.48
CA GLU A 232 9.98 -11.09 14.90
C GLU A 232 10.23 -12.03 13.72
N LEU A 233 10.08 -11.57 12.47
CA LEU A 233 10.48 -12.33 11.29
C LEU A 233 11.99 -12.55 11.27
N SER A 234 12.42 -13.69 10.74
CA SER A 234 13.83 -13.96 10.44
C SER A 234 14.34 -12.98 9.38
N ALA A 235 15.66 -12.72 9.40
CA ALA A 235 16.29 -11.81 8.43
C ALA A 235 15.99 -12.19 6.97
N SER A 236 16.07 -13.49 6.63
CA SER A 236 15.72 -13.99 5.30
C SER A 236 14.24 -13.77 4.95
N SER A 237 13.32 -13.89 5.91
CA SER A 237 11.91 -13.60 5.66
C SER A 237 11.68 -12.10 5.43
N GLN A 238 12.34 -11.23 6.19
CA GLN A 238 12.24 -9.77 5.99
C GLN A 238 12.74 -9.37 4.60
N GLU A 239 13.88 -9.92 4.18
CA GLU A 239 14.47 -9.70 2.85
C GLU A 239 13.55 -10.22 1.74
N ASN A 240 13.06 -11.46 1.84
CA ASN A 240 12.18 -12.05 0.84
C ASN A 240 10.84 -11.32 0.72
N VAL A 241 10.30 -10.81 1.83
CA VAL A 241 9.10 -9.96 1.81
C VAL A 241 9.39 -8.66 1.08
N ALA A 242 10.48 -7.97 1.39
CA ALA A 242 10.85 -6.73 0.73
C ALA A 242 11.10 -6.94 -0.78
N PHE A 243 11.78 -8.02 -1.16
CA PHE A 243 11.98 -8.42 -2.55
C PHE A 243 10.64 -8.65 -3.26
N HIS A 244 9.74 -9.43 -2.65
CA HIS A 244 8.43 -9.71 -3.25
C HIS A 244 7.55 -8.47 -3.34
N GLN A 245 7.60 -7.56 -2.36
CA GLN A 245 6.94 -6.26 -2.42
C GLN A 245 7.46 -5.42 -3.59
N PHE A 246 8.78 -5.37 -3.76
CA PHE A 246 9.41 -4.67 -4.87
C PHE A 246 8.93 -5.22 -6.21
N VAL A 247 8.91 -6.56 -6.38
CA VAL A 247 8.42 -7.18 -7.62
C VAL A 247 6.93 -6.91 -7.85
N LEU A 248 6.09 -7.05 -6.83
CA LEU A 248 4.66 -6.76 -6.93
C LEU A 248 4.36 -5.31 -7.28
N ALA A 249 5.13 -4.38 -6.73
CA ALA A 249 4.92 -2.96 -6.98
C ALA A 249 5.32 -2.54 -8.40
N ASN A 250 6.40 -3.12 -8.91
CA ASN A 250 6.95 -2.79 -10.22
C ASN A 250 6.42 -3.66 -11.37
N GLY A 251 5.84 -4.84 -11.07
CA GLY A 251 5.45 -5.85 -12.05
C GLY A 251 6.63 -6.65 -12.63
N THR A 252 7.87 -6.29 -12.29
CA THR A 252 9.12 -6.92 -12.76
C THR A 252 10.17 -6.92 -11.64
N ASN A 253 11.34 -7.51 -11.90
CA ASN A 253 12.50 -7.44 -11.00
C ASN A 253 13.32 -6.14 -11.15
N THR A 254 12.76 -5.11 -11.78
CA THR A 254 13.41 -3.81 -12.00
C THR A 254 12.48 -2.67 -11.59
N ALA A 255 13.05 -1.58 -11.10
CA ALA A 255 12.28 -0.44 -10.62
C ALA A 255 11.61 0.30 -11.79
N THR A 256 10.38 0.73 -11.54
CA THR A 256 9.56 1.59 -12.39
C THR A 256 9.14 2.81 -11.58
N GLY A 257 8.85 3.94 -12.24
CA GLY A 257 8.38 5.13 -11.55
C GLY A 257 7.14 4.86 -10.68
N SER A 258 6.17 4.13 -11.23
CA SER A 258 4.94 3.79 -10.52
C SER A 258 5.16 2.83 -9.37
N GLY A 259 6.06 1.86 -9.51
CA GLY A 259 6.36 0.93 -8.44
C GLY A 259 7.08 1.60 -7.27
N LEU A 260 7.97 2.55 -7.52
CA LEU A 260 8.60 3.34 -6.45
C LEU A 260 7.58 4.22 -5.71
N THR A 261 6.66 4.87 -6.43
CA THR A 261 5.54 5.62 -5.81
C THR A 261 4.67 4.70 -4.96
N LEU A 262 4.36 3.51 -5.46
CA LEU A 262 3.51 2.56 -4.75
C LEU A 262 4.18 1.98 -3.49
N LEU A 263 5.49 1.71 -3.55
CA LEU A 263 6.26 1.30 -2.37
C LEU A 263 6.26 2.41 -1.30
N ARG A 264 6.55 3.66 -1.70
CA ARG A 264 6.50 4.82 -0.80
C ARG A 264 5.11 4.97 -0.15
N GLN A 265 4.05 4.85 -0.94
CA GLN A 265 2.68 4.90 -0.43
C GLN A 265 2.40 3.76 0.57
N THR A 266 2.82 2.53 0.25
CA THR A 266 2.61 1.36 1.11
C THR A 266 3.28 1.54 2.48
N PHE A 267 4.51 2.06 2.50
CA PHE A 267 5.23 2.29 3.76
C PHE A 267 4.64 3.47 4.56
N ASN A 268 4.20 4.53 3.89
CA ASN A 268 3.48 5.63 4.54
C ASN A 268 2.14 5.16 5.14
N ASP A 269 1.42 4.27 4.47
CA ASP A 269 0.18 3.70 4.97
C ASP A 269 0.42 2.82 6.21
N TRP A 270 1.54 2.08 6.25
CA TRP A 270 1.96 1.39 7.47
C TRP A 270 2.27 2.35 8.63
N GLU A 271 2.89 3.50 8.37
CA GLU A 271 3.20 4.51 9.41
C GLU A 271 1.96 5.21 9.95
N THR A 272 1.01 5.51 9.07
CA THR A 272 -0.20 6.27 9.42
C THR A 272 -1.37 5.39 9.87
N GLY A 273 -1.31 4.08 9.63
CA GLY A 273 -2.38 3.14 9.94
C GLY A 273 -3.61 3.30 9.04
N ASN A 274 -3.44 3.89 7.85
CA ASN A 274 -4.51 4.08 6.87
C ASN A 274 -5.04 2.75 6.31
N ASP A 275 -6.21 2.82 5.67
CA ASP A 275 -6.68 1.74 4.80
C ASP A 275 -5.62 1.41 3.75
N THR A 276 -5.43 0.12 3.48
CA THR A 276 -4.47 -0.38 2.50
C THR A 276 -5.21 -0.73 1.20
N PRO A 277 -5.14 0.11 0.15
CA PRO A 277 -5.89 -0.13 -1.09
C PRO A 277 -5.36 -1.36 -1.85
N ARG A 278 -4.11 -1.77 -1.59
CA ARG A 278 -3.47 -2.96 -2.16
C ARG A 278 -2.97 -3.89 -1.05
N PRO A 279 -3.87 -4.63 -0.37
CA PRO A 279 -3.51 -5.51 0.74
C PRO A 279 -2.42 -6.53 0.40
N GLN A 280 -2.42 -7.03 -0.84
CA GLN A 280 -1.45 -8.01 -1.32
C GLN A 280 -0.03 -7.47 -1.43
N LEU A 281 0.14 -6.14 -1.41
CA LEU A 281 1.44 -5.47 -1.36
C LEU A 281 1.86 -5.11 0.08
N ALA A 282 0.94 -5.07 1.04
CA ALA A 282 1.22 -4.58 2.39
C ALA A 282 1.18 -5.65 3.48
N ASP A 283 0.52 -6.78 3.25
CA ASP A 283 0.46 -7.88 4.22
C ASP A 283 1.26 -9.09 3.70
N PRO A 284 2.37 -9.47 4.37
CA PRO A 284 3.20 -10.61 3.99
C PRO A 284 2.45 -11.93 3.88
N LEU A 285 1.37 -12.14 4.65
CA LEU A 285 0.57 -13.36 4.57
C LEU A 285 -0.27 -13.43 3.29
N LEU A 286 -0.60 -12.27 2.70
CA LEU A 286 -1.30 -12.19 1.41
C LEU A 286 -0.36 -12.39 0.22
N MET A 287 0.94 -12.17 0.40
CA MET A 287 1.98 -12.41 -0.59
C MET A 287 2.32 -13.89 -0.76
N LEU A 288 2.03 -14.72 0.24
CA LEU A 288 2.35 -16.14 0.21
C LEU A 288 1.60 -16.86 -0.91
N PRO A 289 2.29 -17.67 -1.74
CA PRO A 289 1.66 -18.56 -2.70
C PRO A 289 1.06 -19.77 -1.98
N ILE A 290 0.04 -20.36 -2.59
CA ILE A 290 -0.49 -21.65 -2.14
C ILE A 290 0.55 -22.73 -2.42
N LEU A 291 1.01 -23.43 -1.38
CA LEU A 291 1.96 -24.51 -1.56
C LEU A 291 1.33 -25.75 -2.20
N PRO A 292 2.07 -26.45 -3.09
CA PRO A 292 1.61 -27.70 -3.67
C PRO A 292 1.53 -28.79 -2.60
N THR A 293 0.69 -29.79 -2.86
CA THR A 293 0.55 -30.94 -1.95
C THR A 293 0.64 -32.27 -2.66
N SER A 294 1.18 -33.24 -1.94
CA SER A 294 1.29 -34.63 -2.33
C SER A 294 0.52 -35.54 -1.36
N GLY A 295 0.39 -36.81 -1.68
CA GLY A 295 -0.32 -37.79 -0.86
C GLY A 295 -1.40 -38.53 -1.64
N ALA A 296 -1.89 -39.63 -1.05
CA ALA A 296 -2.90 -40.50 -1.64
C ALA A 296 -4.01 -40.80 -0.63
N GLY A 297 -5.24 -40.99 -1.13
CA GLY A 297 -6.41 -41.28 -0.31
C GLY A 297 -6.74 -40.14 0.66
N THR A 298 -6.86 -40.46 1.95
CA THR A 298 -7.24 -39.50 3.01
C THR A 298 -6.06 -38.75 3.60
N ILE A 299 -4.83 -38.97 3.10
CA ILE A 299 -3.61 -38.33 3.63
C ILE A 299 -3.11 -37.31 2.61
N ARG A 300 -2.98 -36.07 3.07
CA ARG A 300 -2.39 -34.96 2.34
C ARG A 300 -1.12 -34.51 3.04
N VAL A 301 -0.07 -34.25 2.28
CA VAL A 301 1.24 -33.82 2.76
C VAL A 301 1.59 -32.47 2.12
N ILE A 302 1.94 -31.50 2.97
CA ILE A 302 2.62 -30.27 2.55
C ILE A 302 4.08 -30.43 2.93
N GLU A 303 4.97 -30.27 1.96
CA GLU A 303 6.41 -30.17 2.22
C GLU A 303 6.80 -28.70 2.27
N LEU A 304 7.39 -28.29 3.39
CA LEU A 304 7.82 -26.93 3.59
C LEU A 304 9.06 -26.64 2.74
N PRO A 305 9.13 -25.46 2.07
CA PRO A 305 10.30 -25.03 1.33
C PRO A 305 11.43 -24.63 2.28
N THR A 306 12.66 -24.61 1.75
CA THR A 306 13.85 -24.24 2.52
C THR A 306 13.88 -22.73 2.58
N PRO A 307 14.10 -22.12 3.75
CA PRO A 307 14.33 -20.69 3.82
C PRO A 307 15.61 -20.37 3.04
N GLU A 308 15.51 -19.54 2.01
CA GLU A 308 16.62 -19.03 1.22
C GLU A 308 16.58 -17.50 1.30
N SER A 309 17.74 -16.84 1.33
CA SER A 309 17.84 -15.37 1.31
C SER A 309 17.85 -14.85 -0.13
N GLY A 310 17.24 -13.69 -0.36
CA GLY A 310 17.14 -13.07 -1.69
C GLY A 310 16.30 -13.88 -2.69
N GLY A 311 15.42 -14.76 -2.21
CA GLY A 311 14.66 -15.71 -3.00
C GLY A 311 13.16 -15.39 -3.09
N PRO A 312 12.39 -16.22 -3.81
CA PRO A 312 10.93 -16.11 -3.83
C PRO A 312 10.33 -16.33 -2.44
N LEU A 313 9.34 -15.50 -2.10
CA LEU A 313 8.62 -15.63 -0.84
C LEU A 313 7.65 -16.81 -0.88
N HIS A 314 7.99 -17.93 -0.25
CA HIS A 314 7.13 -19.12 -0.16
C HIS A 314 6.59 -19.41 1.24
N ARG A 315 7.23 -18.87 2.27
CA ARG A 315 6.90 -19.03 3.68
C ARG A 315 7.38 -17.82 4.46
N LEU A 316 6.78 -17.60 5.62
CA LEU A 316 7.32 -16.72 6.64
C LEU A 316 7.94 -17.55 7.75
N ASP A 317 9.11 -17.12 8.20
CA ASP A 317 9.82 -17.69 9.33
C ASP A 317 10.04 -16.61 10.37
N PHE A 318 9.80 -16.97 11.63
CA PHE A 318 10.04 -16.12 12.78
C PHE A 318 11.25 -16.65 13.54
N ASP A 319 12.13 -15.76 13.98
CA ASP A 319 13.37 -16.11 14.67
C ASP A 319 13.11 -16.30 16.17
N PRO A 320 13.18 -17.54 16.70
CA PRO A 320 12.93 -17.79 18.12
C PRO A 320 13.90 -17.08 19.07
N ALA A 321 15.05 -16.61 18.60
CA ALA A 321 15.96 -15.81 19.41
C ALA A 321 15.33 -14.48 19.85
N LEU A 322 14.38 -13.94 19.08
CA LEU A 322 13.68 -12.67 19.36
C LEU A 322 12.56 -12.80 20.40
N PHE A 323 12.12 -14.03 20.70
CA PHE A 323 11.07 -14.35 21.67
C PHE A 323 11.40 -15.62 22.48
N ARG A 324 12.64 -15.68 22.98
CA ARG A 324 13.24 -16.89 23.55
C ARG A 324 12.44 -17.50 24.71
N GLN A 325 11.89 -16.67 25.59
CA GLN A 325 11.18 -17.15 26.79
C GLN A 325 9.90 -17.90 26.39
N GLU A 326 9.11 -17.32 25.49
CA GLU A 326 7.88 -17.90 24.97
C GLU A 326 8.15 -19.13 24.11
N TRP A 327 9.23 -19.08 23.32
CA TRP A 327 9.70 -20.24 22.56
C TRP A 327 9.98 -21.44 23.48
N LEU A 328 10.83 -21.26 24.50
CA LEU A 328 11.18 -22.31 25.47
C LEU A 328 9.96 -22.86 26.20
N TYR A 329 8.99 -22.01 26.54
CA TYR A 329 7.74 -22.45 27.14
C TYR A 329 6.90 -23.30 26.15
N SER A 330 6.78 -22.85 24.89
CA SER A 330 5.97 -23.52 23.87
C SER A 330 6.51 -24.89 23.44
N THR A 331 7.84 -25.07 23.46
CA THR A 331 8.51 -26.32 23.07
C THR A 331 8.52 -27.36 24.18
N ASN A 332 8.51 -26.92 25.45
CA ASN A 332 8.41 -27.82 26.61
C ASN A 332 6.97 -28.29 26.90
N THR A 333 5.96 -27.65 26.30
CA THR A 333 4.55 -28.01 26.49
C THR A 333 3.99 -28.74 25.27
N GLN A 334 3.27 -29.85 25.48
CA GLN A 334 2.48 -30.51 24.42
C GLN A 334 1.03 -30.01 24.34
N SER A 335 0.70 -29.00 25.14
CA SER A 335 -0.64 -28.42 25.22
C SER A 335 -1.03 -27.67 23.94
N ALA A 336 -2.23 -27.95 23.44
CA ALA A 336 -2.81 -27.25 22.30
C ALA A 336 -3.29 -25.84 22.68
N VAL A 337 -3.75 -25.65 23.93
CA VAL A 337 -4.10 -24.33 24.48
C VAL A 337 -2.88 -23.44 24.54
N ASP A 338 -1.75 -23.96 25.03
CA ASP A 338 -0.52 -23.17 25.14
C ASP A 338 0.08 -22.86 23.77
N LEU A 339 -0.05 -23.76 22.79
CA LEU A 339 0.32 -23.48 21.40
C LEU A 339 -0.47 -22.31 20.81
N LYS A 340 -1.79 -22.31 21.02
CA LYS A 340 -2.67 -21.24 20.54
C LYS A 340 -2.34 -19.92 21.22
N ARG A 341 -2.11 -19.91 22.54
CA ARG A 341 -1.69 -18.70 23.27
C ARG A 341 -0.36 -18.18 22.75
N PHE A 342 0.64 -19.05 22.59
CA PHE A 342 1.95 -18.72 22.03
C PHE A 342 1.82 -18.05 20.65
N MET A 343 1.11 -18.71 19.72
CA MET A 343 0.93 -18.19 18.37
C MET A 343 0.08 -16.91 18.33
N ALA A 344 -0.93 -16.77 19.19
CA ALA A 344 -1.73 -15.55 19.29
C ALA A 344 -0.87 -14.36 19.75
N THR A 345 -0.02 -14.56 20.76
CA THR A 345 0.92 -13.52 21.24
C THR A 345 1.91 -13.13 20.14
N LEU A 346 2.52 -14.11 19.46
CA LEU A 346 3.44 -13.86 18.33
C LEU A 346 2.75 -13.03 17.24
N LEU A 347 1.57 -13.45 16.77
CA LEU A 347 0.81 -12.72 15.76
C LEU A 347 0.45 -11.30 16.22
N THR A 348 0.06 -11.12 17.49
CA THR A 348 -0.29 -9.81 18.04
C THR A 348 0.89 -8.83 18.02
N ARG A 349 2.10 -9.29 18.37
CA ARG A 349 3.32 -8.47 18.31
C ARG A 349 3.76 -8.11 16.88
N ASN A 350 3.27 -8.83 15.88
CA ASN A 350 3.50 -8.54 14.46
C ASN A 350 2.31 -7.82 13.79
N GLY A 351 1.45 -7.18 14.59
CA GLY A 351 0.41 -6.26 14.12
C GLY A 351 -0.92 -6.91 13.75
N TYR A 352 -1.16 -8.17 14.14
CA TYR A 352 -2.44 -8.84 13.89
C TYR A 352 -3.37 -8.78 15.10
N ALA A 353 -4.66 -8.51 14.86
CA ALA A 353 -5.72 -8.64 15.85
C ALA A 353 -6.23 -10.09 15.85
N VAL A 354 -5.88 -10.85 16.88
CA VAL A 354 -6.26 -12.26 17.03
C VAL A 354 -7.55 -12.38 17.83
N PHE A 355 -8.51 -13.19 17.34
CA PHE A 355 -9.71 -13.51 18.12
C PHE A 355 -9.34 -14.38 19.33
N ASP A 356 -10.09 -14.25 20.42
CA ASP A 356 -9.85 -15.05 21.63
C ASP A 356 -9.76 -16.55 21.32
N PRO A 357 -8.63 -17.21 21.63
CA PRO A 357 -8.49 -18.62 21.34
C PRO A 357 -9.50 -19.47 22.10
N SER A 358 -10.24 -20.32 21.39
CA SER A 358 -11.10 -21.34 22.00
C SER A 358 -10.33 -22.21 23.00
N PRO A 359 -10.92 -22.74 24.08
CA PRO A 359 -10.27 -23.70 24.97
C PRO A 359 -10.13 -25.11 24.36
N SER A 360 -10.72 -25.40 23.19
CA SER A 360 -10.70 -26.73 22.56
C SER A 360 -9.28 -27.24 22.31
N ASN A 361 -8.94 -28.43 22.82
CA ASN A 361 -7.66 -29.08 22.54
C ASN A 361 -7.62 -29.77 21.17
N SER A 362 -8.76 -30.06 20.57
CA SER A 362 -8.84 -30.70 19.25
C SER A 362 -8.61 -29.68 18.13
N TYR A 363 -7.73 -30.02 17.20
CA TYR A 363 -7.40 -29.22 16.00
C TYR A 363 -7.06 -27.75 16.32
N PRO A 364 -5.90 -27.50 16.96
CA PRO A 364 -5.54 -26.14 17.36
C PRO A 364 -5.51 -25.21 16.15
N ALA A 365 -6.29 -24.14 16.22
CA ALA A 365 -6.40 -23.14 15.17
C ALA A 365 -6.63 -21.76 15.78
N LEU A 366 -6.28 -20.73 15.01
CA LEU A 366 -6.54 -19.33 15.34
C LEU A 366 -7.18 -18.64 14.14
N VAL A 367 -7.97 -17.61 14.45
CA VAL A 367 -8.49 -16.66 13.46
C VAL A 367 -8.00 -15.28 13.84
N PHE A 368 -7.60 -14.51 12.85
CA PHE A 368 -7.08 -13.16 13.08
C PHE A 368 -7.27 -12.27 11.86
N LYS A 369 -7.09 -10.97 12.06
CA LYS A 369 -7.22 -9.90 11.07
C LYS A 369 -6.05 -8.94 11.19
N ARG A 370 -5.87 -8.08 10.20
CA ARG A 370 -4.98 -6.93 10.26
C ARG A 370 -5.78 -5.67 9.94
N THR A 371 -5.43 -4.55 10.57
CA THR A 371 -6.01 -3.25 10.19
C THR A 371 -5.61 -2.88 8.77
N GLY A 372 -6.46 -2.12 8.09
CA GLY A 372 -6.21 -1.64 6.73
C GLY A 372 -6.81 -2.51 5.62
N HIS A 373 -7.28 -3.73 5.91
CA HIS A 373 -8.01 -4.56 4.94
C HIS A 373 -8.96 -5.56 5.61
N ASP A 374 -9.88 -6.13 4.84
CA ASP A 374 -10.96 -6.99 5.33
C ASP A 374 -10.72 -8.51 5.11
N TYR A 375 -9.51 -8.91 4.75
CA TYR A 375 -9.11 -10.33 4.76
C TYR A 375 -9.15 -10.90 6.19
N VAL A 376 -9.59 -12.15 6.29
CA VAL A 376 -9.58 -12.94 7.52
C VAL A 376 -8.64 -14.11 7.35
N PHE A 377 -7.70 -14.26 8.27
CA PHE A 377 -6.76 -15.35 8.27
C PHE A 377 -7.24 -16.46 9.19
N PHE A 378 -7.21 -17.69 8.69
CA PHE A 378 -7.43 -18.90 9.49
C PHE A 378 -6.14 -19.72 9.45
N ILE A 379 -5.51 -19.94 10.60
CA ILE A 379 -4.29 -20.75 10.70
C ILE A 379 -4.55 -22.02 11.50
N SER A 380 -4.24 -23.17 10.89
CA SER A 380 -4.12 -24.42 11.66
C SER A 380 -2.71 -24.55 12.20
N LEU A 381 -2.62 -24.90 13.48
CA LEU A 381 -1.35 -24.96 14.19
C LEU A 381 -0.80 -26.38 14.21
N HIS A 382 0.49 -26.49 13.93
CA HIS A 382 1.23 -27.73 13.87
C HIS A 382 2.54 -27.60 14.64
N ARG A 383 2.92 -28.66 15.35
CA ARG A 383 4.30 -28.86 15.82
C ARG A 383 4.91 -29.91 14.91
N ILE A 384 5.96 -29.56 14.18
CA ILE A 384 6.59 -30.48 13.23
C ILE A 384 8.06 -30.67 13.54
N ARG A 385 8.53 -31.90 13.32
CA ARG A 385 9.96 -32.23 13.23
C ARG A 385 10.28 -32.49 11.77
N GLY A 386 11.35 -31.89 11.26
CA GLY A 386 11.64 -31.93 9.83
C GLY A 386 10.73 -30.98 9.06
N ARG A 387 10.25 -31.38 7.88
CA ARG A 387 9.70 -30.44 6.87
C ARG A 387 8.33 -30.82 6.33
N LYS A 388 7.70 -31.86 6.87
CA LYS A 388 6.43 -32.38 6.35
C LYS A 388 5.30 -32.10 7.32
N ILE A 389 4.21 -31.54 6.82
CA ILE A 389 2.93 -31.45 7.51
C ILE A 389 2.04 -32.54 6.96
N ASN A 390 1.78 -33.56 7.77
CA ASN A 390 0.82 -34.61 7.43
C ASN A 390 -0.58 -34.19 7.89
N GLN A 391 -1.54 -34.28 6.98
CA GLN A 391 -2.94 -33.93 7.21
C GLN A 391 -3.81 -35.12 6.88
N THR A 392 -4.70 -35.46 7.81
CA THR A 392 -5.85 -36.30 7.52
C THR A 392 -6.98 -35.43 7.00
N LEU A 393 -7.42 -35.72 5.77
CA LEU A 393 -8.61 -35.12 5.19
C LEU A 393 -9.83 -35.75 5.86
N ASN A 394 -10.65 -34.92 6.52
CA ASN A 394 -11.94 -35.40 7.02
C ASN A 394 -12.85 -35.69 5.82
N VAL A 395 -13.39 -36.90 5.78
CA VAL A 395 -14.20 -37.40 4.65
C VAL A 395 -15.60 -36.74 4.60
N ASP A 396 -16.00 -36.00 5.64
CA ASP A 396 -17.35 -35.42 5.74
C ASP A 396 -17.33 -33.89 5.93
N GLN A 397 -17.57 -33.15 4.84
CA GLN A 397 -17.58 -31.69 4.79
C GLN A 397 -18.71 -31.07 5.64
N ASN A 398 -19.85 -31.74 5.76
CA ASN A 398 -20.99 -31.27 6.56
C ASN A 398 -20.64 -31.20 8.06
N SER A 399 -19.76 -32.09 8.53
CA SER A 399 -19.28 -32.12 9.91
C SER A 399 -18.22 -31.03 10.21
N ALA A 400 -17.57 -30.47 9.18
CA ALA A 400 -16.49 -29.48 9.35
C ALA A 400 -17.03 -28.10 9.77
N SER A 401 -18.05 -27.60 9.07
CA SER A 401 -18.73 -26.35 9.41
C SER A 401 -19.38 -26.41 10.81
N LEU A 402 -19.98 -27.55 11.16
CA LEU A 402 -20.61 -27.76 12.47
C LEU A 402 -19.62 -27.69 13.64
N ARG A 403 -18.33 -27.97 13.39
CA ARG A 403 -17.27 -27.96 14.42
C ARG A 403 -16.44 -26.68 14.44
N LEU A 404 -16.62 -25.76 13.48
CA LEU A 404 -15.81 -24.55 13.39
C LEU A 404 -15.92 -23.68 14.65
N HIS A 405 -17.14 -23.46 15.16
CA HIS A 405 -17.36 -22.68 16.38
C HIS A 405 -16.73 -23.32 17.62
N ILE A 406 -16.59 -24.66 17.66
CA ILE A 406 -15.87 -25.37 18.74
C ILE A 406 -14.36 -25.14 18.60
N GLN A 407 -13.84 -25.19 17.38
CA GLN A 407 -12.40 -25.06 17.10
C GLN A 407 -11.87 -23.66 17.39
N VAL A 408 -12.59 -22.61 16.98
CA VAL A 408 -12.08 -21.23 17.04
C VAL A 408 -12.94 -20.29 17.88
N GLY A 409 -14.07 -20.74 18.41
CA GLY A 409 -15.02 -19.90 19.14
C GLY A 409 -16.07 -19.27 18.22
N ALA A 410 -17.23 -18.90 18.78
CA ALA A 410 -18.35 -18.37 18.00
C ALA A 410 -18.05 -17.05 17.26
N PRO A 411 -17.39 -16.03 17.86
CA PRO A 411 -17.08 -14.78 17.16
C PRO A 411 -16.13 -14.98 15.97
N ALA A 412 -15.09 -15.79 16.17
CA ALA A 412 -14.12 -16.13 15.13
C ALA A 412 -14.77 -16.92 13.99
N ALA A 413 -15.61 -17.91 14.30
CA ALA A 413 -16.32 -18.70 13.31
C ALA A 413 -17.24 -17.82 12.44
N ALA A 414 -17.99 -16.89 13.06
CA ALA A 414 -18.83 -15.95 12.34
C ALA A 414 -18.01 -15.06 11.39
N ALA A 415 -16.85 -14.57 11.83
CA ALA A 415 -15.96 -13.78 10.99
C ALA A 415 -15.43 -14.56 9.78
N VAL A 416 -15.04 -15.82 9.98
CA VAL A 416 -14.57 -16.71 8.90
C VAL A 416 -15.69 -16.99 7.91
N ILE A 417 -16.90 -17.32 8.37
CA ILE A 417 -18.06 -17.57 7.49
C ILE A 417 -18.40 -16.33 6.65
N ALA A 418 -18.45 -15.15 7.27
CA ALA A 418 -18.74 -13.90 6.58
C ALA A 418 -17.67 -13.54 5.54
N ALA A 419 -16.39 -13.73 5.85
CA ALA A 419 -15.30 -13.51 4.91
C ALA A 419 -15.28 -14.57 3.80
N ASN A 420 -15.63 -15.82 4.10
CA ASN A 420 -15.66 -16.91 3.12
C ASN A 420 -16.70 -16.65 2.04
N ALA A 421 -17.88 -16.14 2.43
CA ALA A 421 -18.92 -15.72 1.49
C ALA A 421 -18.48 -14.62 0.50
N ARG A 422 -17.35 -13.94 0.79
CA ARG A 422 -16.76 -12.90 -0.05
C ARG A 422 -15.41 -13.30 -0.66
N ASN A 423 -15.00 -14.57 -0.54
CA ASN A 423 -13.69 -15.06 -0.96
C ASN A 423 -12.50 -14.32 -0.31
N LYS A 424 -12.65 -13.90 0.96
CA LYS A 424 -11.65 -13.15 1.73
C LYS A 424 -11.04 -13.94 2.89
N VAL A 425 -11.19 -15.26 2.91
CA VAL A 425 -10.47 -16.12 3.86
C VAL A 425 -9.15 -16.57 3.27
N VAL A 426 -8.09 -16.42 4.05
CA VAL A 426 -6.76 -16.92 3.73
C VAL A 426 -6.46 -18.08 4.67
N TRP A 427 -6.32 -19.26 4.08
CA TRP A 427 -6.04 -20.49 4.82
C TRP A 427 -4.53 -20.67 4.98
N LEU A 428 -4.11 -20.83 6.23
CA LEU A 428 -2.71 -20.90 6.62
C LEU A 428 -2.44 -22.17 7.43
N ARG A 429 -1.18 -22.58 7.41
CA ARG A 429 -0.60 -23.55 8.35
C ARG A 429 0.59 -22.89 9.01
N GLY A 430 0.81 -23.18 10.28
CA GLY A 430 2.02 -22.69 10.93
C GLY A 430 2.23 -23.28 12.31
N GLY A 431 3.28 -22.82 12.96
CA GLY A 431 3.66 -23.24 14.31
C GLY A 431 5.14 -23.63 14.40
N PRO A 432 5.56 -24.20 15.53
CA PRO A 432 6.94 -24.60 15.76
C PRO A 432 7.42 -25.67 14.77
N GLN A 433 8.57 -25.43 14.17
CA GLN A 433 9.34 -26.39 13.39
C GLN A 433 10.71 -26.57 14.04
N THR A 434 11.05 -27.82 14.33
CA THR A 434 12.40 -28.19 14.76
C THR A 434 13.13 -28.96 13.67
N LEU A 435 14.39 -28.60 13.42
CA LEU A 435 15.23 -29.19 12.36
C LEU A 435 16.47 -29.87 12.96
N ALA A 436 16.93 -30.95 12.34
CA ALA A 436 18.09 -31.69 12.84
C ALA A 436 19.43 -30.96 12.56
N ASN A 437 19.52 -30.24 11.44
CA ASN A 437 20.75 -29.64 10.91
C ASN A 437 20.59 -28.14 10.58
N ALA A 438 19.64 -27.46 11.21
CA ALA A 438 19.36 -26.05 10.99
C ALA A 438 18.67 -25.47 12.23
N ASP A 439 18.63 -24.14 12.32
CA ASP A 439 17.97 -23.46 13.41
C ASP A 439 16.46 -23.75 13.42
N ASP A 440 15.93 -23.90 14.63
CA ASP A 440 14.49 -24.02 14.84
C ASP A 440 13.80 -22.71 14.46
N THR A 441 12.53 -22.79 14.07
CA THR A 441 11.75 -21.62 13.67
C THR A 441 10.28 -21.79 14.00
N VAL A 442 9.53 -20.69 13.99
CA VAL A 442 8.08 -20.73 13.81
C VAL A 442 7.79 -20.37 12.37
N PHE A 443 7.05 -21.21 11.67
CA PHE A 443 6.74 -20.99 10.27
C PHE A 443 5.28 -20.62 10.04
N ILE A 444 5.00 -19.92 8.95
CA ILE A 444 3.67 -19.77 8.38
C ILE A 444 3.73 -19.96 6.86
N VAL A 445 2.84 -20.80 6.33
CA VAL A 445 2.65 -21.05 4.89
C VAL A 445 1.19 -20.97 4.52
N ARG A 446 0.91 -20.64 3.26
CA ARG A 446 -0.45 -20.63 2.73
C ARG A 446 -0.84 -21.98 2.14
N ASP A 447 -2.07 -22.38 2.44
CA ASP A 447 -2.66 -23.63 2.02
C ASP A 447 -3.90 -23.36 1.14
N GLY A 448 -4.06 -24.14 0.08
CA GLY A 448 -5.21 -24.07 -0.82
C GLY A 448 -6.42 -24.86 -0.35
N HIS A 449 -6.30 -25.65 0.72
CA HIS A 449 -7.41 -26.48 1.20
C HIS A 449 -8.28 -25.74 2.23
N PRO A 450 -9.50 -25.30 1.84
CA PRO A 450 -10.42 -24.66 2.77
C PRO A 450 -10.89 -25.65 3.85
N ARG A 451 -11.20 -25.15 5.05
CA ARG A 451 -11.80 -25.94 6.13
C ARG A 451 -13.31 -25.72 6.30
N LEU A 452 -13.91 -24.93 5.43
CA LEU A 452 -15.34 -24.67 5.35
C LEU A 452 -15.97 -25.44 4.20
#